data_AF-A0A3C0G4S8-F1
#
_entry.id   AF-A0A3C0G4S8-F1
#
_cell.length_a   1.000
_cell.length_b   1.000
_cell.length_c   1.000
_cell.angle_alpha   90.00
_cell.angle_beta   90.00
_cell.angle_gamma   90.00
#
_symmetry.space_group_name_H-M   'P 1'
#
loop_
_entity.id
_entity.type
_entity.pdbx_description
1 polymer ?
#
loop_
_entity_poly.entity_id
_entity_poly.type
_entity_poly.pdbx_seq_one_letter_code
_entity_poly.pdbx_strand_id
1 'polypeptide(L)' 'PYGNTKQMGEEIIADTCKVTPGLNAIALRYFNPMGAHPSAKIGELPKGVPQNLVP' A
#
# COMPACT_ATOMS: atom_id res chain seq x y z
N PRO A 1 -13.10 -8.10 0.62
CA PRO A 1 -12.60 -7.80 1.98
C PRO A 1 -11.38 -6.85 2.01
N TYR A 2 -10.31 -7.18 1.28
CA TYR A 2 -9.06 -6.37 1.28
C TYR A 2 -9.22 -4.95 0.72
N GLY A 3 -9.91 -4.77 -0.42
CA GLY A 3 -10.16 -3.43 -0.97
C GLY A 3 -10.96 -2.54 -0.02
N ASN A 4 -12.00 -3.10 0.61
CA ASN A 4 -12.87 -2.36 1.53
C ASN A 4 -12.11 -1.85 2.77
N THR A 5 -11.11 -2.58 3.28
CA THR A 5 -10.31 -2.09 4.42
C THR A 5 -9.43 -0.90 4.03
N LYS A 6 -8.95 -0.84 2.78
CA LYS A 6 -8.19 0.32 2.27
C LYS A 6 -9.10 1.53 2.10
N GLN A 7 -10.29 1.36 1.55
CA GLN A 7 -11.27 2.44 1.43
C GLN A 7 -11.66 3.01 2.79
N MET A 8 -12.03 2.16 3.75
CA MET A 8 -12.35 2.64 5.12
C MET A 8 -11.15 3.35 5.76
N GLY A 9 -9.93 2.88 5.52
CA GLY A 9 -8.72 3.55 6.00
C GLY A 9 -8.55 4.97 5.43
N GLU A 10 -8.82 5.15 4.13
CA GLU A 10 -8.78 6.47 3.49
C GLU A 10 -9.86 7.42 4.06
N GLU A 11 -11.07 6.91 4.31
CA GLU A 11 -12.17 7.68 4.91
C GLU A 11 -11.80 8.15 6.33
N ILE A 12 -11.24 7.26 7.16
CA ILE A 12 -10.78 7.59 8.52
C ILE A 12 -9.69 8.67 8.49
N ILE A 13 -8.70 8.53 7.58
CA ILE A 13 -7.61 9.51 7.44
C ILE A 13 -8.18 10.88 7.05
N ALA A 14 -9.10 10.91 6.08
CA ALA A 14 -9.73 12.14 5.62
C ALA A 14 -10.50 12.84 6.75
N ASP A 15 -11.29 12.10 7.53
CA ASP A 15 -12.05 12.66 8.64
C ASP A 15 -11.15 13.14 9.78
N THR A 16 -10.07 12.42 10.06
CA THR A 16 -9.08 12.82 11.08
C THR A 16 -8.40 14.14 10.72
N CYS A 17 -8.03 14.33 9.45
CA CYS A 17 -7.42 15.58 8.98
C CYS A 17 -8.40 16.76 9.04
N LYS A 18 -9.71 16.53 8.85
CA LYS A 18 -10.74 17.58 8.99
C LYS A 18 -10.85 18.10 10.42
N VAL A 19 -10.74 17.22 11.42
CA VAL A 19 -10.92 17.58 12.85
C VAL A 19 -9.62 17.94 13.57
N THR A 20 -8.46 17.71 12.96
CA THR A 20 -7.14 17.95 13.56
C THR A 20 -6.35 18.99 12.77
N PRO A 21 -6.45 20.29 13.13
CA PRO A 21 -5.70 21.34 12.47
C PRO A 21 -4.19 21.08 12.51
N GLY A 22 -3.53 21.20 11.35
CA GLY A 22 -2.07 20.99 11.22
C GLY A 22 -1.64 19.56 10.91
N LEU A 23 -2.55 18.59 10.92
CA LEU A 23 -2.27 17.23 10.45
C LEU A 23 -2.37 17.17 8.92
N ASN A 24 -1.31 16.70 8.26
CA ASN A 24 -1.28 16.47 6.81
C ASN A 24 -1.07 14.99 6.52
N ALA A 25 -1.84 14.45 5.58
CA ALA A 25 -1.74 13.06 5.15
C ALA A 25 -1.83 12.95 3.62
N ILE A 26 -1.22 11.91 3.06
CA ILE A 26 -1.29 11.55 1.64
C ILE A 26 -1.60 10.07 1.50
N ALA A 27 -2.58 9.74 0.66
CA ALA A 27 -2.93 8.36 0.33
C ALA A 27 -2.29 7.97 -1.01
N LEU A 28 -1.27 7.10 -0.96
CA LEU A 28 -0.60 6.59 -2.15
C LEU A 28 -1.24 5.27 -2.61
N ARG A 29 -1.98 5.32 -3.72
CA ARG A 29 -2.67 4.17 -4.30
C ARG A 29 -1.76 3.46 -5.30
N TYR A 30 -1.05 2.44 -4.83
CA TYR A 30 -0.24 1.58 -5.71
C TYR A 30 -1.14 0.68 -6.55
N PHE A 31 -0.71 0.42 -7.78
CA PHE A 31 -1.31 -0.59 -8.65
C PHE A 31 -0.61 -1.93 -8.38
N ASN A 32 0.19 -2.40 -9.33
CA ASN A 32 0.97 -3.63 -9.21
C ASN A 32 2.46 -3.25 -9.14
N PRO A 33 3.03 -3.07 -7.94
CA PRO A 33 4.48 -2.91 -7.80
C PRO A 33 5.17 -4.19 -8.26
N MET A 34 6.27 -4.05 -9.01
CA MET A 34 7.00 -5.16 -9.61
C MET A 34 8.48 -4.81 -9.81
N GLY A 35 9.32 -5.85 -9.92
CA GLY A 35 10.77 -5.73 -10.03
C GLY A 35 11.51 -5.87 -8.69
N ALA A 36 12.81 -5.65 -8.71
CA ALA A 36 13.71 -5.85 -7.58
C ALA A 36 14.81 -4.78 -7.54
N HIS A 37 15.54 -4.69 -6.43
CA HIS A 37 16.67 -3.77 -6.34
C HIS A 37 17.77 -4.19 -7.33
N PRO A 38 18.41 -3.27 -8.07
CA PRO A 38 19.38 -3.60 -9.12
C PRO A 38 20.59 -4.44 -8.66
N SER A 39 20.93 -4.40 -7.38
CA SER A 39 22.01 -5.22 -6.80
C SER A 39 21.68 -6.72 -6.70
N ALA A 40 20.45 -7.13 -7.03
CA ALA A 40 19.92 -8.48 -6.90
C ALA A 40 19.92 -9.06 -5.46
N LYS A 41 20.19 -8.23 -4.44
CA LYS A 41 20.18 -8.64 -3.03
C LYS A 41 18.83 -8.46 -2.33
N ILE A 42 17.90 -7.73 -2.94
CA ILE A 42 16.59 -7.37 -2.36
C ILE A 42 15.54 -7.46 -3.46
N GLY A 43 14.47 -8.21 -3.20
CA GLY A 43 13.33 -8.40 -4.10
C GLY A 43 12.16 -9.03 -3.36
N GLU A 44 11.07 -9.32 -4.08
CA GLU A 44 9.96 -10.05 -3.49
C GLU A 44 10.38 -11.49 -3.13
N LEU A 45 10.09 -11.91 -1.91
CA LEU A 45 10.30 -13.29 -1.47
C LEU A 45 8.96 -13.87 -1.02
N PRO A 46 8.15 -14.40 -1.97
CA PRO A 46 6.87 -15.01 -1.61
C PRO A 46 7.11 -16.24 -0.74
N LYS A 47 6.40 -16.32 0.38
CA LYS A 47 6.38 -17.51 1.24
C LYS A 47 5.31 -18.46 0.72
N GLY A 48 5.73 -19.56 0.09
CA GLY A 48 4.82 -20.53 -0.54
C GLY A 48 4.56 -20.21 -2.02
N VAL A 49 3.40 -20.61 -2.54
CA VAL A 49 3.06 -20.37 -3.96
C VAL A 49 2.80 -18.87 -4.17
N PRO A 50 3.47 -18.22 -5.13
CA PRO A 50 3.24 -16.81 -5.44
C PRO A 50 1.77 -16.55 -5.81
N GLN A 51 1.18 -15.51 -5.20
CA GLN A 51 -0.17 -15.05 -5.54
C GLN A 51 -0.17 -13.84 -6.51
N ASN A 52 0.98 -13.22 -6.71
CA ASN A 52 1.17 -12.12 -7.66
C ASN A 52 1.48 -12.69 -9.05
N LEU A 53 0.96 -12.01 -10.10
CA LEU A 53 1.04 -12.47 -11.49
C LEU A 53 2.47 -12.45 -12.05
N VAL A 54 3.31 -11.55 -11.54
CA VAL A 54 4.69 -11.35 -11.99
C VAL A 54 5.59 -11.24 -10.74
N PRO A 55 6.68 -12.01 -10.65
CA PRO A 55 7.67 -11.89 -9.58
C PRO A 55 8.57 -10.66 -9.72
#